data_AF-A0A260Z8X4-F1
#
_entry.id   AF-A0A260Z8X4-F1
#
_cell.length_a   1.000
_cell.length_b   1.000
_cell.length_c   1.000
_cell.angle_alpha   90.00
_cell.angle_beta   90.00
_cell.angle_gamma   90.00
#
_symmetry.space_group_name_H-M   'P 1'
#
loop_
_entity.id
_entity.type
_entity.pdbx_description
1 polymer ?
#
loop_
_entity_poly.entity_id
_entity_poly.type
_entity_poly.pdbx_seq_one_letter_code
_entity_poly.pdbx_strand_id
1 'polypeptide(L)'
;MLLKTVIGLSSVALVAGLFNPLLPSLGDYLLNEKQVKTFFSTGSKDLALGTCNSVPFASAQAGFASAVGLPVTTTWRDANILTNATITMIDQGIDQLAAVCGARQLFVQTLGFTYDTCIDRFYLISLGNTDWWNVMQYTHLMKHLEFICSTGFDVYQNNIDCIRKGETTDGNQYRACFYKFNATVNANPNNFCGATESFIGCIKDFFTTECNGYVGWMQCELERIGFAYDCYGLSC
;
A
#
# COMPACT_ATOMS: atom_id res chain seq x y z
N MET A 1 -29.74 -28.08 37.70
CA MET A 1 -29.93 -26.77 37.03
C MET A 1 -28.65 -25.97 37.19
N LEU A 2 -27.83 -25.87 36.15
CA LEU A 2 -26.73 -24.92 36.08
C LEU A 2 -26.41 -24.68 34.60
N LEU A 3 -26.64 -23.43 34.22
CA LEU A 3 -26.48 -22.81 32.91
C LEU A 3 -24.99 -22.81 32.52
N LYS A 4 -24.63 -23.28 31.33
CA LYS A 4 -23.37 -22.90 30.67
C LYS A 4 -23.63 -22.47 29.23
N THR A 5 -23.57 -21.17 29.11
CA THR A 5 -23.44 -20.29 27.94
C THR A 5 -22.55 -20.87 26.83
N VAL A 6 -23.15 -21.10 25.66
CA VAL A 6 -22.44 -21.18 24.39
C VAL A 6 -22.24 -19.73 23.92
N ILE A 7 -21.02 -19.23 24.05
CA ILE A 7 -20.62 -17.92 23.53
C ILE A 7 -20.53 -18.04 22.01
N GLY A 8 -21.21 -17.11 21.34
CA GLY A 8 -21.39 -17.08 19.89
C GLY A 8 -20.07 -17.01 19.13
N LEU A 9 -19.92 -17.92 18.18
CA LEU A 9 -19.09 -17.71 17.00
C LEU A 9 -19.78 -16.63 16.17
N SER A 10 -19.35 -15.37 16.33
CA SER A 10 -19.64 -14.33 15.35
C SER A 10 -18.94 -14.71 14.06
N SER A 11 -19.71 -15.24 13.12
CA SER A 11 -19.31 -15.51 11.74
C SER A 11 -18.80 -14.21 11.10
N VAL A 12 -17.48 -14.03 11.09
CA VAL A 12 -16.84 -13.01 10.25
C VAL A 12 -17.04 -13.50 8.82
N ALA A 13 -17.99 -12.89 8.12
CA ALA A 13 -18.14 -13.07 6.69
C ALA A 13 -16.80 -12.69 6.05
N LEU A 14 -16.04 -13.68 5.58
CA LEU A 14 -14.89 -13.45 4.73
C LEU A 14 -15.42 -12.79 3.46
N VAL A 15 -15.26 -11.47 3.36
CA VAL A 15 -15.34 -10.79 2.07
C VAL A 15 -14.12 -11.30 1.30
N ALA A 16 -14.35 -12.21 0.35
CA ALA A 16 -13.37 -12.69 -0.60
C ALA A 16 -13.06 -11.57 -1.61
N GLY A 17 -12.48 -10.47 -1.14
CA GLY A 17 -11.67 -9.60 -1.97
C GLY A 17 -10.38 -10.35 -2.30
N LEU A 18 -9.85 -10.14 -3.50
CA LEU A 18 -8.51 -10.57 -3.89
C LEU A 18 -7.51 -9.86 -2.97
N PHE A 19 -7.18 -10.50 -1.85
CA PHE A 19 -6.07 -10.10 -0.99
C PHE A 19 -4.81 -10.33 -1.82
N ASN A 20 -4.22 -9.27 -2.36
CA ASN A 20 -3.21 -9.38 -3.41
C ASN A 20 -1.92 -8.65 -2.99
N PRO A 21 -1.07 -9.28 -2.17
CA PRO A 21 -0.27 -8.51 -1.22
C PRO A 21 1.16 -8.19 -1.66
N LEU A 22 1.50 -8.50 -2.92
CA LEU A 22 2.73 -8.03 -3.53
C LEU A 22 2.91 -6.50 -3.39
N LEU A 23 1.80 -5.77 -3.36
CA LEU A 23 1.70 -4.38 -2.95
C LEU A 23 0.41 -4.20 -2.13
N PRO A 24 0.48 -3.96 -0.81
CA PRO A 24 -0.73 -3.79 0.01
C PRO A 24 -1.55 -2.59 -0.50
N SER A 25 -2.86 -2.82 -0.68
CA SER A 25 -3.83 -1.81 -1.09
C SER A 25 -4.57 -1.23 0.11
N LEU A 26 -5.20 -0.07 -0.03
CA LEU A 26 -6.05 0.46 1.03
C LEU A 26 -7.24 -0.46 1.35
N GLY A 27 -7.69 -1.22 0.36
CA GLY A 27 -8.72 -2.23 0.53
C GLY A 27 -8.34 -3.28 1.57
N ASP A 28 -7.05 -3.63 1.66
CA ASP A 28 -6.55 -4.67 2.55
C ASP A 28 -6.57 -4.21 4.02
N TYR A 29 -6.41 -2.92 4.30
CA TYR A 29 -6.52 -2.36 5.66
C TYR A 29 -7.95 -2.35 6.21
N LEU A 30 -8.95 -2.62 5.37
CA LEU A 30 -10.38 -2.69 5.74
C LEU A 30 -10.90 -1.42 6.45
N LEU A 31 -10.27 -0.29 6.19
CA LEU A 31 -10.73 1.03 6.63
C LEU A 31 -11.93 1.46 5.78
N ASN A 32 -12.82 2.27 6.34
CA ASN A 32 -13.85 2.95 5.56
C ASN A 32 -13.41 4.35 5.10
N GLU A 33 -14.12 4.93 4.13
CA GLU A 33 -13.79 6.25 3.56
C GLU A 33 -13.69 7.36 4.61
N LYS A 34 -14.55 7.33 5.62
CA LYS A 34 -14.52 8.31 6.73
C LYS A 34 -13.23 8.17 7.54
N GLN A 35 -12.82 6.94 7.86
CA GLN A 35 -11.56 6.67 8.56
C GLN A 35 -10.36 7.10 7.73
N VAL A 36 -10.34 6.77 6.43
CA VAL A 36 -9.25 7.19 5.54
C VAL A 36 -9.14 8.72 5.53
N LYS A 37 -10.26 9.43 5.36
CA LYS A 37 -10.25 10.89 5.46
C LYS A 37 -9.76 11.37 6.83
N THR A 38 -10.21 10.76 7.94
CA THR A 38 -9.80 11.19 9.28
C THR A 38 -8.31 11.02 9.54
N PHE A 39 -7.73 9.87 9.18
CA PHE A 39 -6.35 9.54 9.53
C PHE A 39 -5.32 10.14 8.56
N PHE A 40 -5.67 10.26 7.28
CA PHE A 40 -4.71 10.66 6.25
C PHE A 40 -4.83 12.13 5.80
N SER A 41 -5.86 12.84 6.26
CA SER A 41 -5.96 14.30 6.03
C SER A 41 -5.22 15.12 7.08
N THR A 42 -4.72 14.48 8.14
CA THR A 42 -3.94 15.12 9.20
C THR A 42 -2.45 15.02 8.88
N GLY A 43 -1.77 16.16 8.70
CA GLY A 43 -0.35 16.19 8.38
C GLY A 43 0.12 17.58 7.99
N SER A 44 1.44 17.77 7.90
CA SER A 44 1.99 19.04 7.41
C SER A 44 1.65 19.22 5.94
N LYS A 45 0.88 20.27 5.64
CA LYS A 45 0.63 20.72 4.25
C LYS A 45 1.89 21.30 3.60
N ASP A 46 2.93 21.53 4.39
CA ASP A 46 4.17 22.19 3.96
C ASP A 46 5.16 21.23 3.28
N LEU A 47 4.85 19.93 3.15
CA LEU A 47 5.68 18.99 2.38
C LEU A 47 5.55 19.20 0.86
N ALA A 48 4.44 19.78 0.40
CA ALA A 48 4.23 20.16 -1.00
C ALA A 48 4.62 21.63 -1.25
N LEU A 49 5.86 22.01 -0.94
CA LEU A 49 6.41 23.31 -1.37
C LEU A 49 6.77 23.23 -2.85
N GLY A 50 5.78 23.36 -3.74
CA GLY A 50 6.02 23.34 -5.18
C GLY A 50 4.76 23.38 -6.04
N THR A 51 4.94 23.47 -7.36
CA THR A 51 3.86 23.25 -8.33
C THR A 51 4.25 22.04 -9.18
N CYS A 52 3.35 21.06 -9.28
CA CYS A 52 3.51 19.96 -10.22
C CYS A 52 3.22 20.47 -11.64
N ASN A 53 4.15 20.25 -12.57
CA ASN A 53 3.92 20.59 -13.97
C ASN A 53 2.96 19.56 -14.59
N SER A 54 1.79 20.02 -15.02
CA SER A 54 0.70 19.16 -15.50
C SER A 54 1.04 18.41 -16.78
N VAL A 55 1.89 18.96 -17.65
CA VAL A 55 2.24 18.32 -18.94
C VAL A 55 3.17 17.11 -18.73
N PRO A 56 4.33 17.23 -18.03
CA PRO A 56 5.13 16.08 -17.64
C PRO A 56 4.35 15.09 -16.79
N PHE A 57 3.46 15.55 -15.90
CA PHE A 57 2.68 14.64 -15.07
C PHE A 57 1.66 13.82 -15.87
N ALA A 58 0.98 14.41 -16.84
CA ALA A 58 0.12 13.67 -17.75
C ALA A 58 0.92 12.66 -18.58
N SER A 59 2.08 13.06 -19.10
CA SER A 59 2.96 12.18 -19.88
C SER A 59 3.51 11.01 -19.06
N ALA A 60 3.92 11.27 -17.82
CA ALA A 60 4.45 10.24 -16.91
C ALA A 60 3.37 9.21 -16.57
N GLN A 61 2.14 9.66 -16.27
CA GLN A 61 1.01 8.78 -16.02
C GLN A 61 0.64 7.93 -17.22
N ALA A 62 0.56 8.53 -18.42
CA ALA A 62 0.29 7.79 -19.65
C ALA A 62 1.35 6.71 -19.92
N GLY A 63 2.63 7.04 -19.70
CA GLY A 63 3.74 6.09 -19.84
C GLY A 63 3.65 4.94 -18.84
N PHE A 64 3.39 5.25 -17.57
CA PHE A 64 3.25 4.22 -16.54
C PHE A 64 2.01 3.33 -16.75
N ALA A 65 0.86 3.92 -17.07
CA ALA A 65 -0.37 3.18 -17.40
C ALA A 65 -0.14 2.22 -18.57
N SER A 66 0.46 2.70 -19.66
CA SER A 66 0.82 1.86 -20.81
C SER A 66 1.77 0.73 -20.41
N ALA A 67 2.75 1.01 -19.54
CA ALA A 67 3.72 0.01 -19.11
C ALA A 67 3.07 -1.15 -18.34
N VAL A 68 2.01 -0.87 -17.56
CA VAL A 68 1.24 -1.89 -16.84
C VAL A 68 0.05 -2.45 -17.64
N GLY A 69 0.00 -2.20 -18.96
CA GLY A 69 -1.01 -2.75 -19.86
C GLY A 69 -2.37 -2.05 -19.83
N LEU A 70 -2.43 -0.82 -19.33
CA LEU A 70 -3.64 -0.01 -19.25
C LEU A 70 -3.71 1.06 -20.36
N PRO A 71 -4.90 1.58 -20.68
CA PRO A 71 -5.05 2.72 -21.58
C PRO A 71 -4.25 3.94 -21.09
N VAL A 72 -3.66 4.70 -22.01
CA VAL A 72 -2.93 5.95 -21.69
C VAL A 72 -3.80 7.03 -21.05
N THR A 73 -5.13 6.87 -21.09
CA THR A 73 -6.11 7.72 -20.43
C THR A 73 -6.32 7.39 -18.96
N THR A 74 -5.77 6.27 -18.49
CA THR A 74 -5.82 5.89 -17.07
C THR A 74 -4.84 6.76 -16.28
N THR A 75 -5.34 7.37 -15.21
CA THR A 75 -4.60 8.36 -14.41
C THR A 75 -4.59 7.99 -12.94
N TRP A 76 -3.94 8.81 -12.11
CA TRP A 76 -4.02 8.72 -10.65
C TRP A 76 -5.46 8.71 -10.11
N ARG A 77 -6.44 9.16 -10.89
CA ARG A 77 -7.88 9.12 -10.57
C ARG A 77 -8.48 7.72 -10.61
N ASP A 78 -7.75 6.77 -11.20
CA ASP A 78 -8.14 5.38 -11.38
C ASP A 78 -7.23 4.48 -10.52
N ALA A 79 -6.92 4.90 -9.29
CA ALA A 79 -5.85 4.31 -8.48
C ALA A 79 -6.02 2.81 -8.27
N ASN A 80 -7.25 2.34 -8.02
CA ASN A 80 -7.53 0.92 -7.88
C ASN A 80 -7.21 0.11 -9.15
N ILE A 81 -7.52 0.67 -10.33
CA ILE A 81 -7.23 0.01 -11.62
C ILE A 81 -5.71 -0.05 -11.83
N LEU A 82 -5.01 1.07 -11.59
CA LEU A 82 -3.55 1.14 -11.66
C LEU A 82 -2.88 0.15 -10.70
N THR A 83 -3.29 0.11 -9.43
CA THR A 83 -2.73 -0.79 -8.43
C THR A 83 -2.93 -2.24 -8.85
N ASN A 84 -4.14 -2.64 -9.23
CA ASN A 84 -4.43 -4.03 -9.61
C ASN A 84 -3.65 -4.47 -10.85
N ALA A 85 -3.53 -3.60 -11.87
CA ALA A 85 -2.73 -3.90 -13.06
C ALA A 85 -1.24 -4.01 -12.73
N THR A 86 -0.72 -3.13 -11.88
CA THR A 86 0.67 -3.17 -11.41
C THR A 86 0.96 -4.47 -10.67
N ILE A 87 0.11 -4.86 -9.73
CA ILE A 87 0.25 -6.12 -8.97
C ILE A 87 0.19 -7.31 -9.93
N THR A 88 -0.78 -7.34 -10.84
CA THR A 88 -0.94 -8.42 -11.84
C THR A 88 0.29 -8.53 -12.75
N MET A 89 0.96 -7.41 -13.03
CA MET A 89 2.20 -7.42 -13.80
C MET A 89 3.35 -7.99 -12.97
N ILE A 90 3.57 -7.50 -11.74
CA ILE A 90 4.63 -8.01 -10.85
C ILE A 90 4.45 -9.51 -10.58
N ASP A 91 3.21 -9.99 -10.45
CA ASP A 91 2.92 -11.39 -10.15
C ASP A 91 3.37 -12.37 -11.25
N GLN A 92 3.60 -11.89 -12.47
CA GLN A 92 4.12 -12.70 -13.57
C GLN A 92 5.60 -13.06 -13.41
N GLY A 93 6.32 -12.44 -12.46
CA GLY A 93 7.68 -12.80 -12.11
C GLY A 93 8.69 -11.65 -12.21
N ILE A 94 9.96 -11.99 -11.99
CA ILE A 94 11.05 -11.02 -11.80
C ILE A 94 11.25 -10.11 -13.02
N ASP A 95 11.11 -10.63 -14.25
CA ASP A 95 11.22 -9.81 -15.46
C ASP A 95 10.16 -8.71 -15.50
N GLN A 96 8.94 -9.01 -15.05
CA GLN A 96 7.86 -8.03 -15.01
C GLN A 96 7.96 -7.09 -13.81
N LEU A 97 8.50 -7.56 -12.68
CA LEU A 97 8.93 -6.66 -11.59
C LEU A 97 9.97 -5.64 -12.10
N ALA A 98 10.99 -6.10 -12.82
CA ALA A 98 12.00 -5.22 -13.41
C ALA A 98 11.39 -4.25 -14.43
N ALA A 99 10.42 -4.69 -15.24
CA ALA A 99 9.70 -3.84 -16.18
C ALA A 99 8.89 -2.74 -15.47
N VAL A 100 8.15 -3.08 -14.41
CA VAL A 100 7.42 -2.12 -13.57
C VAL A 100 8.39 -1.12 -12.92
N CYS A 101 9.53 -1.59 -12.42
CA CYS A 101 10.56 -0.73 -11.84
C CYS A 101 11.21 0.20 -12.87
N GLY A 102 11.44 -0.28 -14.09
CA GLY A 102 11.88 0.56 -15.21
C GLY A 102 10.85 1.64 -15.57
N ALA A 103 9.57 1.28 -15.61
CA ALA A 103 8.48 2.23 -15.84
C ALA A 103 8.38 3.28 -14.73
N ARG A 104 8.55 2.86 -13.46
CA ARG A 104 8.61 3.77 -12.31
C ARG A 104 9.82 4.70 -12.39
N GLN A 105 10.98 4.20 -12.81
CA GLN A 105 12.16 5.03 -13.01
C GLN A 105 11.92 6.11 -14.08
N LEU A 106 11.32 5.75 -15.21
CA LEU A 106 10.93 6.70 -16.26
C LEU A 106 9.89 7.73 -15.76
N PHE A 107 8.94 7.28 -14.94
CA PHE A 107 7.95 8.17 -14.30
C PHE A 107 8.66 9.25 -13.45
N VAL A 108 9.58 8.84 -12.58
CA VAL A 108 10.36 9.76 -11.74
C VAL A 108 11.24 10.68 -12.58
N GLN A 109 11.93 10.15 -13.60
CA GLN A 109 12.79 10.94 -14.50
C GLN A 109 12.01 12.01 -15.26
N THR A 110 10.79 11.69 -15.71
CA THR A 110 9.90 12.62 -16.42
C THR A 110 9.50 13.80 -15.53
N LEU A 111 9.27 13.55 -14.24
CA LEU A 111 8.85 14.56 -13.28
C LEU A 111 10.04 15.34 -12.66
N GLY A 112 11.21 14.71 -12.56
CA GLY A 112 12.39 15.29 -11.94
C GLY A 112 12.08 15.83 -10.54
N PHE A 113 12.46 17.10 -10.29
CA PHE A 113 12.29 17.76 -9.01
C PHE A 113 10.82 17.97 -8.58
N THR A 114 9.84 17.84 -9.49
CA THR A 114 8.42 17.96 -9.13
C THR A 114 7.78 16.63 -8.74
N TYR A 115 8.53 15.51 -8.75
CA TYR A 115 7.99 14.18 -8.42
C TYR A 115 7.23 14.17 -7.09
N ASP A 116 7.87 14.60 -6.00
CA ASP A 116 7.28 14.56 -4.67
C ASP A 116 6.00 15.40 -4.58
N THR A 117 5.97 16.57 -5.22
CA THR A 117 4.77 17.41 -5.28
C THR A 117 3.66 16.76 -6.12
N CYS A 118 4.01 16.11 -7.24
CA CYS A 118 3.03 15.52 -8.15
C CYS A 118 2.33 14.28 -7.58
N ILE A 119 2.98 13.53 -6.69
CA ILE A 119 2.39 12.35 -6.02
C ILE A 119 1.87 12.65 -4.61
N ASP A 120 2.03 13.90 -4.15
CA ASP A 120 1.57 14.33 -2.83
C ASP A 120 0.04 14.30 -2.74
N ARG A 121 -0.44 13.72 -1.64
CA ARG A 121 -1.88 13.54 -1.39
C ARG A 121 -2.64 14.86 -1.29
N PHE A 122 -2.04 15.91 -0.71
CA PHE A 122 -2.69 17.22 -0.57
C PHE A 122 -2.74 17.96 -1.91
N TYR A 123 -1.72 17.81 -2.74
CA TYR A 123 -1.75 18.29 -4.11
C TYR A 123 -2.85 17.58 -4.92
N LEU A 124 -2.87 16.25 -4.94
CA LEU A 124 -3.83 15.46 -5.73
C LEU A 124 -5.28 15.73 -5.33
N ILE A 125 -5.59 15.78 -4.03
CA ILE A 125 -6.96 16.09 -3.57
C ILE A 125 -7.38 17.53 -3.92
N SER A 126 -6.42 18.47 -4.01
CA SER A 126 -6.70 19.87 -4.37
C SER A 126 -7.14 20.04 -5.83
N LEU A 127 -6.80 19.09 -6.71
CA LEU A 127 -7.22 19.09 -8.12
C LEU A 127 -8.71 18.76 -8.32
N GLY A 128 -9.44 18.41 -7.26
CA GLY A 128 -10.87 18.09 -7.29
C GLY A 128 -11.20 16.79 -8.03
N ASN A 129 -12.49 16.45 -8.14
CA ASN A 129 -13.01 15.26 -8.85
C ASN A 129 -12.37 13.91 -8.41
N THR A 130 -12.04 13.79 -7.12
CA THR A 130 -11.48 12.60 -6.49
C THR A 130 -11.87 12.60 -5.01
N ASP A 131 -11.73 11.47 -4.34
CA ASP A 131 -11.84 11.35 -2.89
C ASP A 131 -10.48 11.00 -2.24
N TRP A 132 -10.47 10.97 -0.91
CA TRP A 132 -9.29 10.59 -0.13
C TRP A 132 -8.89 9.13 -0.31
N TRP A 133 -9.85 8.25 -0.59
CA TRP A 133 -9.59 6.83 -0.81
C TRP A 133 -8.71 6.64 -2.04
N ASN A 134 -9.13 7.19 -3.18
CA ASN A 134 -8.40 7.11 -4.44
C ASN A 134 -7.02 7.78 -4.34
N VAL A 135 -6.95 8.97 -3.74
CA VAL A 135 -5.67 9.68 -3.57
C VAL A 135 -4.68 8.86 -2.74
N MET A 136 -5.12 8.34 -1.60
CA MET A 136 -4.25 7.56 -0.72
C MET A 136 -3.83 6.23 -1.37
N GLN A 137 -4.73 5.59 -2.12
CA GLN A 137 -4.42 4.35 -2.86
C GLN A 137 -3.30 4.60 -3.87
N TYR A 138 -3.37 5.71 -4.60
CA TYR A 138 -2.34 6.10 -5.56
C TYR A 138 -1.02 6.46 -4.88
N THR A 139 -1.05 7.28 -3.82
CA THR A 139 0.16 7.66 -3.10
C THR A 139 0.86 6.45 -2.47
N HIS A 140 0.11 5.50 -1.88
CA HIS A 140 0.65 4.25 -1.35
C HIS A 140 1.30 3.42 -2.46
N LEU A 141 0.62 3.23 -3.60
CA LEU A 141 1.18 2.51 -4.74
C LEU A 141 2.55 3.08 -5.13
N MET A 142 2.66 4.40 -5.30
CA MET A 142 3.90 5.04 -5.73
C MET A 142 5.01 4.93 -4.67
N LYS A 143 4.66 5.01 -3.38
CA LYS A 143 5.62 4.84 -2.27
C LYS A 143 6.08 3.40 -2.10
N HIS A 144 5.17 2.43 -2.23
CA HIS A 144 5.53 1.02 -2.22
C HIS A 144 6.47 0.68 -3.39
N LEU A 145 6.14 1.14 -4.60
CA LEU A 145 7.02 1.01 -5.77
C LEU A 145 8.37 1.71 -5.59
N GLU A 146 8.41 2.88 -4.93
CA GLU A 146 9.65 3.56 -4.58
C GLU A 146 10.59 2.68 -3.77
N PHE A 147 10.06 1.98 -2.77
CA PHE A 147 10.86 1.09 -1.93
C PHE A 147 11.24 -0.21 -2.65
N ILE A 148 10.28 -0.93 -3.23
CA ILE A 148 10.57 -2.24 -3.85
C ILE A 148 11.42 -2.12 -5.10
N CYS A 149 11.41 -0.98 -5.80
CA CYS A 149 12.26 -0.74 -6.96
C CYS A 149 13.59 -0.06 -6.61
N SER A 150 13.91 0.10 -5.32
CA SER A 150 15.19 0.63 -4.85
C SER A 150 15.77 -0.25 -3.75
N THR A 151 15.73 0.20 -2.50
CA THR A 151 16.34 -0.47 -1.34
C THR A 151 15.78 -1.88 -1.12
N GLY A 152 14.49 -2.10 -1.43
CA GLY A 152 13.85 -3.40 -1.26
C GLY A 152 14.07 -4.38 -2.41
N PHE A 153 14.63 -3.95 -3.53
CA PHE A 153 14.61 -4.71 -4.79
C PHE A 153 15.29 -6.07 -4.68
N ASP A 154 16.52 -6.11 -4.17
CA ASP A 154 17.30 -7.34 -4.06
C ASP A 154 16.63 -8.35 -3.12
N VAL A 155 16.03 -7.88 -2.02
CA VAL A 155 15.32 -8.76 -1.08
C VAL A 155 14.04 -9.28 -1.73
N TYR A 156 13.30 -8.42 -2.42
CA TYR A 156 12.04 -8.78 -3.04
C TYR A 156 12.24 -9.78 -4.19
N GLN A 157 13.12 -9.49 -5.15
CA GLN A 157 13.32 -10.36 -6.32
C GLN A 157 13.81 -11.76 -5.94
N ASN A 158 14.69 -11.85 -4.93
CA ASN A 158 15.29 -13.13 -4.52
C ASN A 158 14.33 -13.99 -3.69
N ASN A 159 13.22 -13.42 -3.21
CA ASN A 159 12.28 -14.09 -2.31
C ASN A 159 10.83 -14.03 -2.82
N ILE A 160 10.59 -13.61 -4.07
CA ILE A 160 9.25 -13.35 -4.62
C ILE A 160 8.32 -14.57 -4.50
N ASP A 161 8.84 -15.78 -4.70
CA ASP A 161 8.04 -17.00 -4.57
C ASP A 161 7.65 -17.29 -3.11
N CYS A 162 8.53 -17.00 -2.15
CA CYS A 162 8.21 -17.15 -0.73
C CYS A 162 7.18 -16.11 -0.28
N ILE A 163 7.37 -14.87 -0.71
CA ILE A 163 6.43 -13.76 -0.46
C ILE A 163 5.04 -14.15 -0.98
N ARG A 164 4.95 -14.54 -2.26
CA ARG A 164 3.69 -14.99 -2.90
C ARG A 164 3.04 -16.15 -2.13
N LYS A 165 3.84 -17.13 -1.68
CA LYS A 165 3.32 -18.27 -0.89
C LYS A 165 2.73 -17.82 0.45
N GLY A 166 3.47 -17.01 1.21
CA GLY A 166 3.03 -16.47 2.50
C GLY A 166 1.74 -15.66 2.38
N GLU A 167 1.59 -14.97 1.26
CA GLU A 167 0.44 -14.12 0.93
C GLU A 167 -0.82 -14.90 0.52
N THR A 168 -0.66 -16.00 -0.23
CA THR A 168 -1.79 -16.73 -0.86
C THR A 168 -2.16 -18.05 -0.19
N THR A 169 -1.17 -18.80 0.30
CA THR A 169 -1.33 -20.20 0.73
C THR A 169 -1.38 -20.33 2.25
N ASP A 170 -0.47 -19.63 2.94
CA ASP A 170 -0.39 -19.59 4.41
C ASP A 170 -1.00 -18.28 4.99
N GLY A 171 -1.59 -17.46 4.10
CA GLY A 171 -2.02 -16.08 4.34
C GLY A 171 -3.15 -15.88 5.34
N ASN A 172 -3.59 -16.92 6.05
CA ASN A 172 -4.51 -16.76 7.17
C ASN A 172 -3.88 -15.96 8.32
N GLN A 173 -2.59 -16.18 8.60
CA GLN A 173 -1.88 -15.42 9.64
C GLN A 173 -1.51 -14.01 9.17
N TYR A 174 -1.04 -13.89 7.92
CA TYR A 174 -0.83 -12.60 7.28
C TYR A 174 -2.10 -11.72 7.29
N ARG A 175 -3.24 -12.26 6.81
CA ARG A 175 -4.55 -11.58 6.87
C ARG A 175 -5.02 -11.28 8.30
N ALA A 176 -4.66 -12.13 9.27
CA ALA A 176 -4.99 -11.87 10.66
C ALA A 176 -4.36 -10.57 11.19
N CYS A 177 -3.20 -10.16 10.68
CA CYS A 177 -2.61 -8.87 11.01
C CYS A 177 -3.53 -7.70 10.60
N PHE A 178 -4.08 -7.73 9.39
CA PHE A 178 -5.01 -6.71 8.90
C PHE A 178 -6.35 -6.72 9.65
N TYR A 179 -6.89 -7.91 9.95
CA TYR A 179 -8.11 -8.00 10.75
C TYR A 179 -7.91 -7.45 12.17
N LYS A 180 -6.76 -7.75 12.80
CA LYS A 180 -6.40 -7.24 14.12
C LYS A 180 -6.20 -5.72 14.10
N PHE A 181 -5.54 -5.21 13.06
CA PHE A 181 -5.40 -3.77 12.82
C PHE A 181 -6.77 -3.09 12.78
N ASN A 182 -7.63 -3.53 11.87
CA ASN A 182 -8.96 -2.95 11.68
C ASN A 182 -9.81 -3.04 12.96
N ALA A 183 -9.81 -4.20 13.65
CA ALA A 183 -10.51 -4.36 14.91
C ALA A 183 -10.02 -3.39 15.99
N THR A 184 -8.70 -3.17 16.07
CA THR A 184 -8.09 -2.25 17.04
C THR A 184 -8.45 -0.79 16.72
N VAL A 185 -8.38 -0.40 15.44
CA VAL A 185 -8.76 0.95 14.99
C VAL A 185 -10.25 1.22 15.21
N ASN A 186 -11.12 0.24 14.96
CA ASN A 186 -12.56 0.39 15.21
C ASN A 186 -12.90 0.49 16.71
N ALA A 187 -12.19 -0.27 17.55
CA ALA A 187 -12.39 -0.23 18.99
C ALA A 187 -11.89 1.08 19.63
N ASN A 188 -10.76 1.61 19.15
CA ASN A 188 -10.21 2.88 19.62
C ASN A 188 -9.54 3.66 18.46
N PRO A 189 -10.30 4.51 17.75
CA PRO A 189 -9.77 5.30 16.63
C PRO A 189 -8.62 6.23 17.01
N ASN A 190 -8.54 6.66 18.28
CA ASN A 190 -7.46 7.53 18.76
C ASN A 190 -6.12 6.79 18.89
N ASN A 191 -6.13 5.46 18.88
CA ASN A 191 -4.93 4.63 18.92
C ASN A 191 -4.48 4.18 17.52
N PHE A 192 -4.83 4.93 16.47
CA PHE A 192 -4.50 4.58 15.09
C PHE A 192 -3.01 4.22 14.92
N CYS A 193 -2.09 5.10 15.34
CA CYS A 193 -0.66 4.84 15.19
C CYS A 193 -0.11 3.71 16.07
N GLY A 194 -0.68 3.49 17.25
CA GLY A 194 -0.33 2.32 18.07
C GLY A 194 -0.83 1.01 17.46
N ALA A 195 -1.99 1.05 16.79
CA ALA A 195 -2.50 -0.07 16.01
C ALA A 195 -1.61 -0.33 14.78
N THR A 196 -1.15 0.73 14.11
CA THR A 196 -0.21 0.64 12.98
C THR A 196 1.13 0.01 13.39
N GLU A 197 1.74 0.44 14.50
CA GLU A 197 2.99 -0.16 15.01
C GLU A 197 2.79 -1.67 15.30
N SER A 198 1.67 -2.03 15.92
CA SER A 198 1.34 -3.44 16.19
C SER A 198 1.10 -4.24 14.91
N PHE A 199 0.57 -3.59 13.88
CA PHE A 199 0.29 -4.18 12.57
C PHE A 199 1.58 -4.47 11.81
N ILE A 200 2.47 -3.48 11.65
CA ILE A 200 3.73 -3.68 10.92
C ILE A 200 4.64 -4.70 11.63
N GLY A 201 4.62 -4.76 12.97
CA GLY A 201 5.30 -5.80 13.73
C GLY A 201 4.73 -7.21 13.47
N CYS A 202 3.40 -7.33 13.35
CA CYS A 202 2.75 -8.59 13.00
C CYS A 202 3.17 -9.08 11.61
N ILE A 203 3.24 -8.18 10.63
CA ILE A 203 3.72 -8.48 9.27
C ILE A 203 5.19 -8.93 9.30
N LYS A 204 6.04 -8.20 10.03
CA LYS A 204 7.46 -8.52 10.22
C LYS A 204 7.66 -9.93 10.76
N ASP A 205 6.97 -10.26 11.86
CA ASP A 205 7.12 -11.55 12.55
C ASP A 205 6.67 -12.71 11.66
N PHE A 206 5.56 -12.52 10.94
CA PHE A 206 5.05 -13.51 9.99
C PHE A 206 6.09 -13.82 8.90
N PHE A 207 6.55 -12.82 8.15
CA PHE A 207 7.48 -13.04 7.05
C PHE A 207 8.91 -13.40 7.50
N THR A 208 9.30 -13.03 8.73
CA THR A 208 10.54 -13.53 9.34
C THR A 208 10.48 -15.03 9.54
N THR A 209 9.32 -15.54 9.95
CA THR A 209 9.10 -16.97 10.22
C THR A 209 8.90 -17.77 8.93
N GLU A 210 8.08 -17.27 8.02
CA GLU A 210 7.72 -17.98 6.77
C GLU A 210 8.83 -17.92 5.71
N CYS A 211 9.59 -16.83 5.67
CA CYS A 211 10.69 -16.64 4.73
C CYS A 211 12.01 -16.52 5.46
N ASN A 212 12.40 -15.31 5.85
CA ASN A 212 13.63 -15.02 6.60
C ASN A 212 13.61 -13.59 7.12
N GLY A 213 14.56 -13.25 7.99
CA GLY A 213 14.65 -11.92 8.61
C GLY A 213 14.76 -10.74 7.64
N TYR A 214 15.37 -10.92 6.45
CA TYR A 214 15.43 -9.86 5.45
C TYR A 214 14.06 -9.58 4.83
N VAL A 215 13.30 -10.64 4.51
CA VAL A 215 11.93 -10.51 3.99
C VAL A 215 11.01 -9.90 5.06
N GLY A 216 11.14 -10.33 6.32
CA GLY A 216 10.41 -9.73 7.43
C GLY A 216 10.66 -8.23 7.59
N TRP A 217 11.92 -7.79 7.55
CA TRP A 217 12.28 -6.37 7.56
C TRP A 217 11.71 -5.63 6.34
N MET A 218 11.86 -6.19 5.13
CA MET A 218 11.41 -5.57 3.89
C MET A 218 9.89 -5.37 3.89
N GLN A 219 9.12 -6.38 4.28
CA GLN A 219 7.66 -6.30 4.36
C GLN A 219 7.19 -5.33 5.44
N CYS A 220 7.93 -5.23 6.56
CA CYS A 220 7.68 -4.20 7.57
C CYS A 220 7.91 -2.79 7.02
N GLU A 221 9.03 -2.55 6.33
CA GLU A 221 9.35 -1.26 5.73
C GLU A 221 8.35 -0.86 4.66
N LEU A 222 7.88 -1.82 3.86
CA LEU A 222 6.86 -1.61 2.84
C LEU A 222 5.57 -1.02 3.44
N GLU A 223 5.13 -1.55 4.58
CA GLU A 223 3.97 -1.00 5.30
C GLU A 223 4.32 0.33 5.99
N ARG A 224 5.47 0.40 6.67
CA ARG A 224 5.92 1.57 7.42
C ARG A 224 5.91 2.84 6.57
N ILE A 225 6.42 2.79 5.34
CA ILE A 225 6.46 3.95 4.43
C ILE A 225 5.07 4.43 4.01
N GLY A 226 4.07 3.53 3.94
CA GLY A 226 2.69 3.90 3.65
C GLY A 226 2.08 4.78 4.74
N PHE A 227 2.46 4.55 6.00
CA PHE A 227 1.94 5.29 7.15
C PHE A 227 2.90 6.37 7.70
N ALA A 228 4.10 6.52 7.13
CA ALA A 228 5.17 7.34 7.73
C ALA A 228 4.83 8.82 7.92
N TYR A 229 3.95 9.38 7.07
CA TYR A 229 3.53 10.78 7.18
C TYR A 229 2.39 11.00 8.20
N ASP A 230 1.70 9.94 8.59
CA ASP A 230 0.53 9.97 9.48
C ASP A 230 0.90 9.52 10.90
N CYS A 231 1.85 8.59 10.97
CA CYS A 231 2.34 7.99 12.20
C CYS A 231 3.85 8.14 12.30
N TYR A 232 4.28 9.15 13.07
CA TYR A 232 5.68 9.41 13.33
C TYR A 232 6.28 8.37 14.30
N GLY A 233 7.51 7.95 14.03
CA GLY A 233 8.27 7.06 14.91
C GLY A 233 7.97 5.57 14.75
N LEU A 234 7.24 5.17 13.71
CA LEU A 234 7.07 3.75 13.37
C LEU A 234 8.43 3.07 13.12
N SER A 235 8.57 1.82 13.55
CA SER A 235 9.85 1.11 13.47
C SER A 235 9.78 -0.34 12.96
N CYS A 236 10.85 -0.70 12.25
CA CYS A 236 11.18 -2.04 11.77
C CYS A 236 12.64 -2.31 12.16
#